data_AF-A0A1L1SR42-F1
#
_entry.id   AF-A0A1L1SR42-F1
#
_cell.length_a   1.000
_cell.length_b   1.000
_cell.length_c   1.000
_cell.angle_alpha   90.00
_cell.angle_beta   90.00
_cell.angle_gamma   90.00
#
_symmetry.space_group_name_H-M   'P 1'
#
loop_
_entity.id
_entity.type
_entity.pdbx_description
1 polymer ?
#
loop_
_entity_poly.entity_id
_entity_poly.type
_entity_poly.pdbx_seq_one_letter_code
_entity_poly.pdbx_strand_id
1 'polypeptide(L)'
;MALPFRKDLGDYKDLDEDELLGKLSESELKQLETVLDDLDPENALLPAGFRQKNQTSKSATGPFDRERLLSYLEKQALEHKDRDDYVPYTGEKKGKIFIPKQKPAQT
;
A
#
# COMPACT_ATOMS: atom_id res chain seq x y z
N MET A 1 1.14 21.67 23.96
CA MET A 1 1.71 22.02 22.64
C MET A 1 0.57 22.08 21.64
N ALA A 2 0.34 23.22 20.99
CA ALA A 2 -0.68 23.33 19.95
C ALA A 2 -0.15 22.69 18.66
N LEU A 3 -0.92 21.77 18.08
CA LEU A 3 -0.55 21.11 16.84
C LEU A 3 -0.54 22.14 15.69
N PRO A 4 0.44 22.10 14.76
CA PRO A 4 0.68 23.14 13.76
C PRO A 4 -0.50 23.40 12.81
N PHE A 5 -1.40 22.43 12.61
CA PHE A 5 -2.62 22.57 11.81
C PHE A 5 -3.77 23.31 12.51
N ARG A 6 -3.62 23.65 13.81
CA ARG A 6 -4.69 24.33 14.57
C ARG A 6 -4.68 25.85 14.48
N LYS A 7 -3.70 26.45 13.79
CA LYS A 7 -3.51 27.92 13.77
C LYS A 7 -4.61 28.67 13.02
N ASP A 8 -5.18 28.08 11.97
CA ASP A 8 -6.09 28.78 11.05
C ASP A 8 -7.51 28.21 11.08
N LEU A 9 -7.83 27.31 12.03
CA LEU A 9 -9.16 26.71 12.21
C LEU A 9 -10.28 27.76 12.47
N GLY A 10 -9.92 28.97 12.87
CA GLY A 10 -10.88 30.06 13.11
C GLY A 10 -11.56 30.56 11.85
N ASP A 11 -10.84 30.58 10.72
CA ASP A 11 -11.31 31.14 9.46
C ASP A 11 -12.35 30.25 8.77
N TYR A 12 -12.43 28.98 9.19
CA TYR A 12 -13.33 27.97 8.63
C TYR A 12 -14.59 27.72 9.49
N LYS A 13 -14.76 28.42 10.61
CA LYS A 13 -15.88 28.18 11.55
C LYS A 13 -17.25 28.59 11.02
N ASP A 14 -17.28 29.55 10.09
CA ASP A 14 -18.52 30.11 9.55
C ASP A 14 -18.95 29.42 8.25
N LEU A 15 -18.21 28.40 7.80
CA LEU A 15 -18.60 27.61 6.63
C LEU A 15 -19.71 26.62 7.02
N ASP A 16 -20.75 26.57 6.19
CA ASP A 16 -21.81 25.57 6.32
C ASP A 16 -21.31 24.23 5.77
N GLU A 17 -20.98 23.32 6.69
CA GLU A 17 -20.49 21.97 6.38
C GLU A 17 -21.55 21.14 5.62
N ASP A 18 -22.83 21.30 5.96
CA ASP A 18 -23.93 20.55 5.35
C ASP A 18 -24.16 20.99 3.89
N GLU A 19 -24.08 22.31 3.61
CA GLU A 19 -24.18 22.83 2.24
C GLU A 19 -23.00 22.37 1.37
N LEU A 20 -21.79 22.34 1.95
CA LEU A 20 -20.59 21.91 1.24
C LEU A 20 -20.67 20.42 0.88
N LEU A 21 -21.05 19.57 1.84
CA LEU A 21 -21.20 18.14 1.65
C LEU A 21 -22.36 17.80 0.70
N GLY A 22 -23.44 18.58 0.71
CA GLY A 22 -24.59 18.39 -0.18
C GLY A 22 -24.31 18.64 -1.66
N LYS A 23 -23.20 19.32 -2.01
CA LYS A 23 -22.78 19.56 -3.41
C LYS A 23 -22.00 18.40 -4.02
N LEU A 24 -21.53 17.45 -3.21
CA LEU A 24 -20.78 16.29 -3.69
C LEU A 24 -21.74 15.19 -4.17
N SER A 25 -21.32 14.48 -5.22
CA SER A 25 -21.98 13.25 -5.65
C SER A 25 -21.71 12.09 -4.68
N GLU A 26 -22.55 11.05 -4.71
CA GLU A 26 -22.35 9.84 -3.88
C GLU A 26 -20.97 9.18 -4.08
N SER A 27 -20.41 9.27 -5.28
CA SER A 27 -19.06 8.76 -5.56
C SER A 27 -17.97 9.58 -4.88
N GLU A 28 -18.12 10.91 -4.87
CA GLU A 28 -17.12 11.81 -4.29
C GLU A 28 -17.18 11.78 -2.76
N LEU A 29 -18.36 11.62 -2.17
CA LEU A 29 -18.52 11.40 -0.73
C LEU A 29 -17.82 10.12 -0.28
N LYS A 30 -17.92 9.01 -1.04
CA LYS A 30 -17.20 7.77 -0.74
C LYS A 30 -15.68 7.92 -0.85
N GLN A 31 -15.21 8.70 -1.83
CA GLN A 31 -13.78 8.99 -1.95
C GLN A 31 -13.29 9.83 -0.77
N LEU A 32 -14.08 10.82 -0.34
CA LEU A 32 -13.76 11.65 0.83
C LEU A 32 -13.65 10.80 2.10
N GLU A 33 -14.61 9.89 2.34
CA GLU A 33 -14.56 8.92 3.45
C GLU A 33 -13.25 8.10 3.43
N THR A 34 -12.86 7.60 2.26
CA THR A 34 -11.63 6.82 2.08
C THR A 34 -10.37 7.64 2.44
N VAL A 35 -10.32 8.92 2.05
CA VAL A 35 -9.19 9.81 2.35
C VAL A 35 -9.13 10.15 3.84
N LEU A 36 -10.28 10.33 4.50
CA LEU A 36 -10.33 10.60 5.94
C LEU A 36 -9.77 9.44 6.76
N ASP A 37 -10.05 8.20 6.36
CA ASP A 37 -9.50 6.99 7.00
C ASP A 37 -7.96 6.92 6.94
N ASP A 38 -7.35 7.46 5.88
CA ASP A 38 -5.89 7.52 5.73
C ASP A 38 -5.24 8.66 6.52
N LEU A 39 -5.97 9.76 6.74
CA LEU A 39 -5.45 10.96 7.41
C LEU A 39 -5.41 10.82 8.94
N ASP A 40 -6.31 10.04 9.54
CA ASP A 40 -6.32 9.80 10.99
C ASP A 40 -6.43 8.30 11.31
N PRO A 41 -5.33 7.54 11.22
CA PRO A 41 -5.32 6.12 11.56
C PRO A 41 -5.68 5.85 13.03
N GLU A 42 -5.55 6.87 13.89
CA GLU A 42 -5.82 6.81 15.33
C GLU A 42 -7.10 7.56 15.73
N ASN A 43 -8.04 7.83 14.80
CA ASN A 43 -9.31 8.50 15.08
C ASN A 43 -10.07 7.90 16.27
N ALA A 44 -9.94 8.49 17.46
CA ALA A 44 -10.42 7.97 18.74
C ALA A 44 -11.93 7.65 18.77
N LEU A 45 -12.72 8.22 17.86
CA LEU A 45 -14.17 7.99 17.75
C LEU A 45 -14.54 6.73 16.96
N LEU A 46 -13.64 6.20 16.12
CA LEU A 46 -13.89 4.98 15.34
C LEU A 46 -13.50 3.71 16.12
N PRO A 47 -14.32 2.65 16.17
CA PRO A 47 -13.93 1.39 16.78
C PRO A 47 -12.72 0.76 16.07
N ALA A 48 -11.85 0.07 16.81
CA ALA A 48 -10.60 -0.48 16.28
C ALA A 48 -10.77 -1.36 15.02
N GLY A 49 -11.86 -2.14 14.94
CA GLY A 49 -12.15 -2.99 13.78
C GLY A 49 -12.47 -2.23 12.49
N PHE A 50 -12.97 -0.99 12.60
CA PHE A 50 -13.25 -0.12 11.45
C PHE A 50 -12.03 0.67 10.99
N ARG A 51 -10.96 0.72 11.79
CA ARG A 51 -9.67 1.33 11.40
C ARG A 51 -8.83 0.42 10.49
N GLN A 52 -9.24 -0.84 10.33
CA GLN A 52 -8.48 -1.80 9.55
C GLN A 52 -8.60 -1.46 8.05
N LYS A 53 -7.49 -1.05 7.43
CA LYS A 53 -7.40 -0.72 5.99
C LYS A 53 -7.88 -1.82 5.04
N ASN A 54 -7.85 -3.07 5.48
CA ASN A 54 -8.28 -4.22 4.69
C ASN A 54 -9.77 -4.54 4.85
N GLN A 55 -10.62 -3.56 5.15
CA GLN A 55 -12.06 -3.78 5.15
C GLN A 55 -12.51 -4.05 3.72
N THR A 56 -13.10 -5.22 3.48
CA THR A 56 -13.62 -5.56 2.15
C THR A 56 -15.14 -5.43 2.15
N SER A 57 -15.67 -4.73 1.16
CA SER A 57 -17.11 -4.70 0.88
C SER A 57 -17.62 -6.01 0.26
N LYS A 58 -16.74 -6.96 -0.03
CA LYS A 58 -17.11 -8.25 -0.61
C LYS A 58 -17.74 -9.12 0.47
N SER A 59 -18.92 -9.65 0.18
CA SER A 59 -19.55 -10.67 1.02
C SER A 59 -18.66 -11.92 1.12
N ALA A 60 -18.76 -12.63 2.24
CA ALA A 60 -18.06 -13.90 2.40
C ALA A 60 -18.47 -14.87 1.28
N THR A 61 -17.49 -15.43 0.58
CA THR A 61 -17.71 -16.30 -0.59
C THR A 61 -18.10 -17.73 -0.25
N GLY A 62 -18.60 -17.99 0.97
CA GLY A 62 -18.95 -19.34 1.45
C GLY A 62 -17.72 -20.14 1.93
N PRO A 63 -17.85 -21.47 2.08
CA PRO A 63 -16.73 -22.33 2.48
C PRO A 63 -15.61 -22.32 1.45
N PHE A 64 -14.40 -22.65 1.89
CA PHE A 64 -13.22 -22.64 1.03
C PHE A 64 -13.36 -23.65 -0.13
N ASP A 65 -13.31 -23.14 -1.36
CA ASP A 65 -13.29 -23.94 -2.60
C ASP A 65 -11.87 -23.94 -3.19
N ARG A 66 -11.20 -25.09 -3.06
CA ARG A 66 -9.81 -25.28 -3.50
C ARG A 66 -9.69 -25.30 -5.02
N GLU A 67 -10.64 -25.88 -5.74
CA GLU A 67 -10.56 -26.05 -7.19
C GLU A 67 -10.67 -24.70 -7.91
N ARG A 68 -11.60 -23.87 -7.44
CA ARG A 68 -11.75 -22.50 -7.90
C ARG A 68 -10.49 -21.65 -7.64
N LEU A 69 -9.85 -21.82 -6.47
CA LEU A 69 -8.61 -21.12 -6.18
C LEU A 69 -7.48 -21.56 -7.13
N LEU A 70 -7.33 -22.86 -7.37
CA LEU A 70 -6.28 -23.38 -8.25
C LEU A 70 -6.45 -22.90 -9.70
N SER A 71 -7.65 -23.00 -10.24
CA SER A 71 -7.94 -22.50 -11.61
C SER A 71 -7.68 -20.99 -11.76
N TYR A 72 -7.97 -20.20 -10.73
CA TYR A 72 -7.63 -18.78 -10.72
C TYR A 72 -6.10 -18.56 -10.75
N LEU A 73 -5.35 -19.28 -9.91
CA LEU A 73 -3.90 -19.17 -9.86
C LEU A 73 -3.23 -19.64 -11.16
N GLU A 74 -3.71 -20.72 -11.76
CA GLU A 74 -3.24 -21.20 -13.07
C GLU A 74 -3.45 -20.15 -14.16
N LYS A 75 -4.65 -19.56 -14.22
CA LYS A 75 -4.96 -18.48 -15.17
C LYS A 75 -4.04 -17.28 -14.95
N GLN A 76 -3.87 -16.85 -13.70
CA GLN A 76 -3.01 -15.72 -13.36
C GLN A 76 -1.55 -15.97 -13.74
N ALA A 77 -1.05 -17.19 -13.50
CA ALA A 77 0.31 -17.58 -13.89
C ALA A 77 0.48 -17.59 -15.42
N LEU A 78 -0.52 -18.05 -16.16
CA LEU A 78 -0.48 -18.09 -17.63
C LEU A 78 -0.53 -16.70 -18.27
N GLU A 79 -1.25 -15.76 -17.65
CA GLU A 79 -1.37 -14.37 -18.11
C GLU A 79 -0.16 -13.49 -17.69
N HIS A 80 0.65 -13.96 -16.73
CA HIS A 80 1.79 -13.21 -16.23
C HIS A 80 2.90 -13.13 -17.29
N LYS A 81 3.11 -11.93 -17.82
CA LYS A 81 4.15 -11.68 -18.83
C LYS A 81 5.53 -11.59 -18.20
N ASP A 82 6.53 -12.06 -18.94
CA ASP A 82 7.93 -11.87 -18.58
C ASP A 82 8.32 -10.40 -18.67
N ARG A 83 9.35 -10.03 -17.91
CA ARG A 83 9.92 -8.69 -17.95
C ARG A 83 10.82 -8.52 -19.17
N ASP A 84 10.46 -7.59 -20.05
CA ASP A 84 11.22 -7.28 -21.27
C ASP A 84 12.53 -6.52 -20.99
N ASP A 85 12.65 -5.89 -19.82
CA ASP A 85 13.76 -5.00 -19.45
C ASP A 85 14.93 -5.70 -18.74
N TYR A 86 15.01 -7.03 -18.80
CA TYR A 86 16.02 -7.79 -18.08
C TYR A 86 17.37 -7.81 -18.82
N VAL A 87 18.46 -7.53 -18.07
CA VAL A 87 19.82 -7.73 -18.56
C VAL A 87 20.23 -9.18 -18.30
N PRO A 88 20.55 -9.98 -19.34
CA PRO A 88 20.96 -11.36 -19.17
C PRO A 88 22.21 -11.49 -18.31
N TYR A 89 22.19 -12.46 -17.40
CA TYR A 89 23.36 -12.83 -16.63
C TYR A 89 24.40 -13.47 -17.56
N THR A 90 25.51 -12.77 -17.81
CA THR A 90 26.55 -13.21 -18.75
C THR A 90 27.60 -14.14 -18.13
N GLY A 91 27.59 -14.35 -16.81
CA GLY A 91 28.60 -15.16 -16.12
C GLY A 91 30.00 -14.53 -16.07
N GLU A 92 30.18 -13.32 -16.63
CA GLU A 92 31.45 -12.63 -16.68
C GLU A 92 31.87 -12.11 -15.31
N LYS A 93 33.05 -12.51 -14.84
CA LYS A 93 33.65 -11.95 -13.64
C LYS A 93 34.29 -10.60 -13.97
N LYS A 94 33.56 -9.51 -13.75
CA LYS A 94 34.07 -8.13 -13.91
C LYS A 94 35.09 -7.72 -12.83
N GLY A 95 35.14 -8.43 -11.70
CA GLY A 95 36.09 -8.19 -10.62
C GLY A 95 37.42 -8.90 -10.81
N LYS A 96 38.50 -8.34 -10.25
CA LYS A 96 39.79 -9.03 -10.17
C LYS A 96 39.66 -10.22 -9.21
N ILE A 97 40.12 -11.39 -9.64
CA ILE A 97 40.24 -12.56 -8.77
C ILE A 97 41.26 -12.23 -7.70
N PHE A 98 40.88 -12.36 -6.43
CA PHE A 98 41.77 -12.14 -5.31
C PHE A 98 42.91 -13.17 -5.34
N ILE A 99 44.16 -12.69 -5.36
CA ILE A 99 45.34 -13.53 -5.24
C ILE A 99 45.89 -13.36 -3.82
N PRO A 100 45.96 -14.43 -3.00
CA PRO A 100 46.46 -14.34 -1.64
C PRO A 100 47.94 -13.97 -1.64
N LYS A 101 48.33 -13.02 -0.79
CA LYS A 101 49.73 -12.62 -0.61
C LYS A 101 50.49 -13.74 0.10
N GLN A 102 51.65 -14.13 -0.43
CA GLN A 102 52.56 -15.02 0.29
C GLN A 102 53.10 -14.28 1.52
N LYS A 103 52.96 -14.88 2.71
CA LYS A 103 53.61 -14.37 3.92
C LYS A 103 55.11 -14.66 3.80
N PRO A 104 56.01 -13.70 4.10
CA PRO A 104 57.43 -13.98 4.11
C PRO A 104 57.72 -15.09 5.12
N ALA A 105 58.48 -16.09 4.69
CA ALA A 105 59.02 -17.11 5.59
C ALA A 105 59.92 -16.38 6.60
N GLN A 106 59.54 -16.40 7.87
CA GLN A 106 60.38 -15.90 8.94
C GLN A 106 61.62 -16.81 9.00
N THR A 107 62.79 -16.27 8.66
CA THR A 107 64.10 -16.86 8.93
C THR A 107 64.68 -16.19 10.16
#